data_AF-A0A845K2T3-F1
#
_entry.id   AF-A0A845K2T3-F1
#
_cell.length_a   1.000
_cell.length_b   1.000
_cell.length_c   1.000
_cell.angle_alpha   90.00
_cell.angle_beta   90.00
_cell.angle_gamma   90.00
#
_symmetry.space_group_name_H-M   'P 1'
#
loop_
_entity.id
_entity.type
_entity.pdbx_description
1 polymer ?
#
loop_
_entity_poly.entity_id
_entity_poly.type
_entity_poly.pdbx_seq_one_letter_code
_entity_poly.pdbx_strand_id
1 'polypeptide(L)' 'MGSGTAKPSLERNSSGALIQEEGTNTLIDFGYGTLKQLLHLEITYHDIDRIFFTHNHPDHMCDLIPFLFGAHYP' A
#
# COMPACT_ATOMS: atom_id res chain seq x y z
N MET A 1 1.02 2.98 6.97
CA MET A 1 1.68 3.15 5.65
C MET A 1 1.62 4.61 5.22
N GLY A 2 0.46 5.24 5.32
CA GLY A 2 0.32 6.69 5.25
C GLY A 2 -1.00 7.15 5.87
N SER A 3 -1.04 8.44 6.21
CA SER A 3 -2.19 9.11 6.86
C SER A 3 -2.51 10.47 6.22
N GLY A 4 -1.99 10.68 5.02
CA GLY A 4 -2.24 11.84 4.18
C GLY A 4 -3.43 11.63 3.26
N THR A 5 -3.52 12.50 2.26
CA THR A 5 -4.61 12.53 1.28
C THR A 5 -4.01 12.52 -0.14
N ALA A 6 -4.81 12.90 -1.14
CA ALA A 6 -4.35 13.18 -2.49
C ALA A 6 -3.34 14.32 -2.60
N LYS A 7 -3.16 15.14 -1.55
CA LYS A 7 -2.15 16.19 -1.54
C LYS A 7 -0.75 15.58 -1.35
N PRO A 8 0.19 15.74 -2.31
CA PRO A 8 1.55 15.27 -2.15
C PRO A 8 2.23 15.91 -0.93
N SER A 9 2.98 15.12 -0.17
CA SER A 9 3.72 15.57 1.01
C SER A 9 5.00 14.76 1.18
N LEU A 10 6.06 15.40 1.66
CA LEU A 10 7.31 14.74 2.06
C LEU A 10 7.19 14.05 3.43
N GLU A 11 6.25 14.49 4.26
CA GLU A 11 6.07 13.99 5.63
C GLU A 11 5.01 12.89 5.73
N ARG A 12 4.05 12.89 4.79
CA ARG A 12 2.89 12.00 4.84
C ARG A 12 2.58 11.41 3.47
N ASN A 13 2.70 10.10 3.37
CA ASN A 13 2.14 9.33 2.26
C ASN A 13 0.60 9.36 2.30
N SER A 14 -0.03 9.04 1.17
CA SER A 14 -1.49 8.93 1.08
C SER A 14 -2.04 7.77 1.92
N SER A 15 -3.37 7.61 1.99
CA SER A 15 -4.01 6.63 2.87
C SER A 15 -3.46 5.22 2.68
N GLY A 16 -3.13 4.56 3.78
CA GLY A 16 -2.77 3.15 3.79
C GLY A 16 -2.42 2.64 5.19
N ALA A 17 -2.97 1.49 5.55
CA ALA A 17 -2.69 0.79 6.79
C ALA A 17 -2.33 -0.68 6.50
N LEU A 18 -1.35 -1.19 7.24
CA LEU A 18 -0.97 -2.60 7.21
C LEU A 18 -1.45 -3.22 8.52
N ILE A 19 -2.22 -4.30 8.41
CA ILE A 19 -2.66 -5.13 9.53
C ILE A 19 -1.96 -6.47 9.39
N GLN A 20 -1.28 -6.89 10.46
CA GLN A 20 -0.59 -8.18 10.52
C GLN A 20 -1.22 -9.01 11.63
N GLU A 21 -1.82 -10.14 11.25
CA GLU A 21 -2.51 -11.05 12.17
C GLU A 21 -2.25 -12.48 11.74
N GLU A 22 -1.77 -13.32 12.68
CA GLU A 22 -1.54 -14.76 12.45
C GLU A 22 -0.72 -15.08 11.17
N GLY A 23 0.26 -14.24 10.84
CA GLY A 23 1.10 -14.40 9.65
C GLY A 23 0.44 -13.96 8.33
N THR A 24 -0.77 -13.39 8.38
CA THR A 24 -1.45 -12.78 7.24
C THR A 24 -1.20 -11.27 7.21
N ASN A 25 -0.73 -10.74 6.08
CA ASN A 25 -0.56 -9.32 5.83
C ASN A 25 -1.74 -8.77 5.02
N THR A 26 -2.55 -7.93 5.67
CA THR A 26 -3.70 -7.25 5.04
C THR A 26 -3.44 -5.76 4.90
N LEU A 27 -3.53 -5.25 3.67
CA LEU A 27 -3.53 -3.81 3.41
C LEU A 27 -4.94 -3.24 3.36
N ILE A 28 -5.17 -2.15 4.10
CA ILE A 28 -6.35 -1.31 3.97
C ILE A 28 -5.92 -0.02 3.29
N ASP A 29 -6.48 0.21 2.10
CA ASP A 29 -6.03 1.18 1.10
C ASP A 29 -4.57 0.99 0.65
N PHE A 30 -4.31 1.41 -0.59
CA PHE A 30 -3.03 1.32 -1.25
C PHE A 30 -2.64 2.66 -1.88
N GLY A 31 -2.63 3.70 -1.06
CA GLY A 31 -2.27 5.06 -1.47
C GLY A 31 -0.80 5.21 -1.86
N TYR A 32 -0.49 6.31 -2.55
CA TYR A 32 0.85 6.62 -3.02
C TYR A 32 1.92 6.57 -1.91
N GLY A 33 3.00 5.83 -2.18
CA GLY A 33 4.14 5.66 -1.28
C GLY A 33 4.02 4.48 -0.32
N THR A 34 2.92 3.73 -0.36
CA THR A 34 2.71 2.52 0.44
C THR A 34 3.71 1.43 0.05
N LEU A 35 3.96 1.20 -1.25
CA LEU A 35 4.95 0.20 -1.71
C LEU A 35 6.34 0.48 -1.14
N LYS A 36 6.76 1.75 -1.18
CA LYS A 36 8.04 2.17 -0.60
C LYS A 36 8.09 1.92 0.91
N GLN A 37 6.98 2.18 1.62
CA GLN A 37 6.91 1.93 3.05
C GLN A 37 6.92 0.45 3.42
N LEU A 38 6.35 -0.43 2.57
CA LEU A 38 6.46 -1.87 2.77
C LEU A 38 7.92 -2.32 2.75
N LEU A 39 8.70 -1.83 1.79
CA LEU A 39 10.12 -2.15 1.67
C LEU A 39 10.94 -1.68 2.88
N HIS A 40 10.58 -0.54 3.51
CA HIS A 40 11.21 -0.12 4.77
C HIS A 40 10.91 -1.06 5.95
N LEU A 41 9.87 -1.89 5.84
CA LEU A 41 9.50 -2.91 6.83
C LEU A 41 9.99 -4.31 6.42
N GLU A 42 10.83 -4.42 5.38
CA GLU A 42 11.28 -5.69 4.80
C GLU A 42 10.12 -6.57 4.28
N ILE A 43 9.00 -5.95 3.92
CA ILE A 43 7.83 -6.59 3.31
C ILE A 43 7.84 -6.27 1.82
N THR A 44 7.79 -7.30 1.00
CA THR A 44 7.69 -7.18 -0.46
C THR A 44 6.25 -7.34 -0.93
N TYR A 45 6.00 -7.08 -2.20
CA TYR A 45 4.68 -7.30 -2.79
C TYR A 45 4.25 -8.78 -2.79
N HIS A 46 5.20 -9.73 -2.66
CA HIS A 46 4.91 -11.16 -2.52
C HIS A 46 4.34 -11.53 -1.16
N ASP A 47 4.59 -10.70 -0.14
CA ASP A 47 4.20 -10.98 1.24
C ASP A 47 2.78 -10.46 1.56
N ILE A 48 2.10 -9.81 0.61
CA ILE A 48 0.76 -9.25 0.81
C ILE A 48 -0.31 -10.26 0.40
N ASP A 49 -1.11 -10.71 1.37
CA ASP A 49 -2.16 -11.70 1.15
C ASP A 49 -3.48 -11.07 0.68
N ARG A 50 -3.81 -9.88 1.20
CA ARG A 50 -5.13 -9.26 1.03
C ARG A 50 -5.01 -7.75 0.91
N ILE A 51 -5.80 -7.17 0.00
CA ILE A 51 -5.92 -5.72 -0.16
C ILE A 51 -7.41 -5.35 -0.14
N PHE A 52 -7.80 -4.44 0.74
CA PHE A 52 -9.15 -3.87 0.79
C PHE A 52 -9.08 -2.38 0.50
N PHE A 53 -9.98 -1.90 -0.36
CA PHE A 53 -10.15 -0.48 -0.63
C PHE A 53 -11.39 0.04 0.08
N THR A 54 -11.23 1.17 0.77
CA THR A 54 -12.38 1.86 1.37
C THR A 54 -13.31 2.46 0.30
N HIS A 55 -12.72 3.04 -0.75
CA HIS A 55 -13.41 3.63 -1.89
C HIS A 55 -12.42 3.90 -3.04
N ASN A 56 -12.92 4.39 -4.18
CA ASN A 56 -12.17 4.48 -5.43
C ASN A 56 -11.51 5.84 -5.69
N HIS A 57 -11.09 6.56 -4.64
CA HIS A 57 -10.29 7.77 -4.84
C HIS A 57 -8.82 7.42 -5.09
N PRO A 58 -8.11 8.17 -5.96
CA PRO A 58 -6.73 7.87 -6.32
C PRO A 58 -5.79 7.76 -5.12
N ASP A 59 -5.95 8.60 -4.11
CA ASP A 59 -5.11 8.57 -2.91
C ASP A 59 -5.28 7.34 -2.01
N HIS A 60 -6.24 6.48 -2.34
CA HIS A 60 -6.44 5.17 -1.72
C HIS A 60 -6.00 4.02 -2.64
N MET A 61 -5.64 4.28 -3.91
CA MET A 61 -5.44 3.23 -4.92
C MET A 61 -4.17 3.38 -5.77
N CYS A 62 -3.47 4.52 -5.74
CA CYS A 62 -2.39 4.84 -6.67
C CYS A 62 -1.28 3.77 -6.76
N ASP A 63 -0.94 3.12 -5.65
CA ASP A 63 0.14 2.11 -5.64
C ASP A 63 -0.34 0.71 -6.08
N LEU A 64 -1.64 0.52 -6.33
CA LEU A 64 -2.17 -0.74 -6.85
C LEU A 64 -1.61 -1.08 -8.23
N ILE A 65 -1.51 -0.10 -9.13
CA ILE A 65 -1.00 -0.32 -10.48
C ILE A 65 0.46 -0.82 -10.45
N PRO A 66 1.43 -0.09 -9.86
CA PRO A 66 2.79 -0.60 -9.77
C PRO A 66 2.90 -1.92 -9.00
N PHE A 67 2.03 -2.18 -8.01
CA PHE A 67 1.97 -3.47 -7.33
C PHE A 67 1.59 -4.61 -8.29
N LEU A 68 0.52 -4.46 -9.08
CA LEU A 68 0.06 -5.50 -10.02
C LEU A 68 1.10 -5.80 -11.09
N PHE A 69 1.74 -4.76 -11.64
CA PHE A 69 2.80 -4.96 -12.63
C PHE A 69 4.07 -5.52 -11.99
N GLY A 70 4.48 -5.03 -10.82
CA GLY A 70 5.63 -5.56 -10.09
C GLY A 70 5.49 -7.03 -9.75
N ALA A 71 4.31 -7.45 -9.28
CA ALA A 71 3.99 -8.85 -8.98
C ALA A 71 3.95 -9.77 -10.21
N HIS A 72 3.84 -9.21 -11.41
CA HIS A 72 3.83 -9.98 -12.66
C HIS A 72 5.22 -10.32 -13.20
N TYR A 73 6.27 -9.65 -12.73
CA TYR A 73 7.65 -9.93 -13.15
C TYR A 73 8.39 -10.67 -12.02
N PRO A 74 9.07 -11.80 -12.31
CA PRO A 74 9.84 -12.55 -11.32
C PRO A 74 11.09 -11.80 -10.84
#